data_AF-A0A1D8GVS1-F1
#
_entry.id   AF-A0A1D8GVS1-F1
#
_cell.length_a   1.000
_cell.length_b   1.000
_cell.length_c   1.000
_cell.angle_alpha   90.00
_cell.angle_beta   90.00
_cell.angle_gamma   90.00
#
_symmetry.space_group_name_H-M   'P 1'
#
loop_
_entity.id
_entity.type
_entity.pdbx_description
1 polymer ?
#
loop_
_entity_poly.entity_id
_entity_poly.type
_entity_poly.pdbx_seq_one_letter_code
_entity_poly.pdbx_strand_id
1 'polypeptide(L)' 'PKIDGALLDNIVDYVNYVITPCFFLLVKPDMLPQDYSVLIIAAVTITSSYQFCQSDAKTPDHFFKG' A
#
# COMPACT_ATOMS: atom_id res chain seq x y z
N PRO A 1 -19.04 -21.69 -0.84
CA PRO A 1 -17.87 -20.99 -1.44
C PRO A 1 -16.69 -20.99 -0.46
N LYS A 2 -15.46 -21.25 -0.92
CA LYS A 2 -14.24 -21.16 -0.10
C LYS A 2 -13.51 -19.86 -0.46
N ILE A 3 -13.98 -18.73 0.07
CA ILE A 3 -13.37 -17.42 -0.12
C ILE A 3 -12.78 -16.98 1.21
N ASP A 4 -11.52 -16.56 1.19
CA ASP A 4 -10.86 -15.96 2.33
C ASP A 4 -11.11 -14.44 2.32
N GLY A 5 -12.06 -14.00 3.13
CA GLY A 5 -12.43 -12.59 3.23
C GLY A 5 -11.33 -11.73 3.84
N ALA A 6 -10.52 -12.27 4.75
CA ALA A 6 -9.43 -11.53 5.38
C ALA A 6 -8.28 -11.27 4.40
N LEU A 7 -7.99 -12.24 3.54
CA LEU A 7 -7.03 -12.03 2.44
C LEU A 7 -7.54 -10.95 1.46
N LEU A 8 -8.82 -11.01 1.08
CA LEU A 8 -9.41 -10.01 0.18
C LEU A 8 -9.36 -8.60 0.79
N ASP A 9 -9.68 -8.48 2.08
CA ASP A 9 -9.61 -7.24 2.85
C ASP A 9 -8.19 -6.64 2.81
N ASN A 10 -7.16 -7.46 3.08
CA ASN A 10 -5.76 -7.02 3.00
C ASN A 10 -5.35 -6.52 1.60
N ILE A 11 -5.85 -7.14 0.52
CA ILE A 11 -5.59 -6.70 -0.85
C ILE A 11 -6.26 -5.34 -1.11
N VAL A 12 -7.52 -5.20 -0.71
CA VAL A 12 -8.28 -3.94 -0.89
C VAL A 12 -7.62 -2.81 -0.10
N ASP A 13 -7.20 -3.07 1.13
CA ASP A 13 -6.48 -2.11 1.96
C ASP A 13 -5.15 -1.68 1.33
N TYR A 14 -4.36 -2.63 0.81
CA TYR A 14 -3.09 -2.30 0.15
C TYR A 14 -3.32 -1.40 -1.07
N VAL A 15 -4.35 -1.67 -1.86
CA VAL A 15 -4.71 -0.84 -3.02
C VAL A 15 -5.15 0.56 -2.58
N ASN A 16 -5.95 0.67 -1.51
CA ASN A 16 -6.46 1.94 -1.02
C ASN A 16 -5.38 2.79 -0.32
N TYR A 17 -4.56 2.19 0.54
CA TYR A 17 -3.60 2.92 1.36
C TYR A 17 -2.23 3.11 0.72
N VAL A 18 -1.85 2.30 -0.27
CA VAL A 18 -0.51 2.35 -0.90
C VAL A 18 -0.60 2.75 -2.36
N ILE A 19 -1.33 1.98 -3.17
CA ILE A 19 -1.35 2.16 -4.63
C ILE A 19 -2.07 3.45 -5.02
N THR A 20 -3.22 3.73 -4.41
CA THR A 20 -4.01 4.93 -4.73
C THR A 20 -3.22 6.23 -4.46
N PRO A 21 -2.58 6.45 -3.29
CA PRO A 21 -1.68 7.59 -3.09
C PRO A 21 -0.50 7.62 -4.07
N CYS A 22 0.15 6.48 -4.33
CA CYS A 22 1.26 6.40 -5.28
C CYS A 22 0.86 6.82 -6.70
N PHE A 23 -0.34 6.42 -7.14
CA PHE A 23 -0.89 6.86 -8.42
C PHE A 23 -1.08 8.37 -8.47
N PHE A 24 -1.64 8.98 -7.41
CA PHE A 24 -1.78 10.44 -7.35
C PHE A 24 -0.43 11.17 -7.36
N LEU A 25 0.59 10.63 -6.68
CA LEU A 25 1.96 11.15 -6.73
C LEU A 25 2.55 11.07 -8.14
N LEU A 26 2.15 10.08 -8.94
CA LEU A 26 2.62 9.90 -10.32
C LEU A 26 1.93 10.84 -11.32
N VAL A 27 0.61 11.00 -11.22
CA VAL A 27 -0.17 11.70 -12.26
C VAL A 27 -0.29 13.20 -12.04
N LYS A 28 -0.14 13.67 -10.80
CA LYS A 28 -0.23 15.10 -10.50
C LYS A 28 1.15 15.74 -10.69
N PRO A 29 1.29 16.73 -11.61
CA PRO A 29 2.57 17.37 -11.87
C PRO A 29 3.08 18.09 -10.62
N ASP A 30 4.41 18.19 -10.53
CA ASP A 30 5.14 18.92 -9.48
C ASP A 30 4.91 18.41 -8.04
N MET A 31 4.37 17.20 -7.86
CA MET A 31 4.25 16.54 -6.55
C MET A 31 5.57 15.92 -6.08
N LEU A 32 6.39 15.43 -7.02
CA LEU A 32 7.68 14.82 -6.78
C LEU A 32 8.71 15.33 -7.81
N PRO A 33 10.01 15.34 -7.47
CA PRO A 33 11.07 15.59 -8.45
C PRO A 33 11.02 14.55 -9.56
N GLN A 34 11.00 15.00 -10.82
CA GLN A 34 10.75 14.11 -11.97
C GLN A 34 11.77 12.97 -12.08
N ASP A 35 13.05 13.27 -11.85
CA ASP A 35 14.16 12.31 -11.91
C ASP A 35 14.06 11.19 -10.85
N TYR A 36 13.38 11.46 -9.73
CA TYR A 36 13.28 10.54 -8.59
C TYR A 36 11.87 9.97 -8.40
N SER A 37 10.87 10.44 -9.15
CA SER A 37 9.46 10.11 -8.93
C SER A 37 9.20 8.60 -8.94
N VAL A 38 9.72 7.90 -9.95
CA VAL A 38 9.58 6.44 -10.08
C VAL A 38 10.28 5.70 -8.94
N LEU A 39 11.49 6.13 -8.57
CA LEU A 39 12.26 5.51 -7.47
C LEU A 39 11.55 5.67 -6.13
N ILE A 40 11.01 6.86 -5.84
CA ILE A 40 10.26 7.14 -4.61
C ILE A 40 9.00 6.29 -4.55
N ILE A 41 8.22 6.25 -5.64
CA ILE A 41 6.99 5.44 -5.72
C ILE A 41 7.29 3.95 -5.54
N ALA A 42 8.35 3.45 -6.19
CA ALA A 42 8.78 2.06 -6.05
C ALA A 42 9.21 1.74 -4.60
N ALA A 43 9.97 2.64 -3.97
CA ALA A 43 10.41 2.47 -2.58
C ALA A 43 9.22 2.42 -1.61
N VAL A 44 8.23 3.31 -1.76
CA VAL A 44 6.99 3.30 -0.97
C VAL A 44 6.24 1.98 -1.17
N THR A 45 6.01 1.60 -2.43
CA THR A 45 5.25 0.39 -2.78
C THR A 45 5.90 -0.87 -2.17
N ILE A 46 7.22 -1.04 -2.33
CA ILE A 46 7.96 -2.21 -1.82
C ILE A 46 7.98 -2.23 -0.29
N THR A 47 8.25 -1.09 0.34
CA THR A 47 8.30 -1.00 1.82
C THR A 47 6.93 -1.27 2.42
N SER A 48 5.86 -0.75 1.83
CA SER A 48 4.51 -1.05 2.29
C SER A 48 4.12 -2.51 2.05
N SER A 49 4.59 -3.16 0.98
CA SER A 49 4.38 -4.60 0.79
C SER A 49 4.98 -5.41 1.92
N TYR A 50 6.18 -5.03 2.39
CA TYR A 50 6.79 -5.66 3.55
C TYR A 50 5.91 -5.54 4.80
N GLN A 51 5.33 -4.36 5.06
CA GLN A 51 4.42 -4.16 6.20
C GLN A 51 3.13 -5.00 6.07
N PHE A 52 2.50 -5.02 4.89
CA PHE A 52 1.24 -5.72 4.66
C PHE A 52 1.38 -7.26 4.62
N CYS A 53 2.58 -7.77 4.38
CA CYS A 53 2.87 -9.21 4.43
C CYS A 53 3.17 -9.73 5.85
N GLN A 54 3.27 -8.86 6.87
CA GLN A 54 3.49 -9.32 8.25
C GLN A 54 2.27 -10.09 8.75
N SER A 55 2.51 -11.27 9.35
CA SER A 55 1.45 -12.14 9.86
C SER A 55 0.60 -11.47 10.96
N ASP A 56 1.16 -10.48 11.62
CA ASP A 56 0.52 -9.68 12.66
C ASP A 56 0.37 -8.21 12.25
N ALA A 57 0.29 -7.93 10.94
CA ALA A 57 0.12 -6.58 10.39
C ALA A 57 -1.14 -5.87 10.93
N LYS A 58 -2.17 -6.63 11.33
CA LYS A 58 -3.40 -6.13 11.91
C LYS A 58 -3.50 -6.40 13.41
N THR A 59 -4.06 -5.46 14.14
CA THR A 59 -4.49 -5.61 15.53
C THR A 59 -5.72 -6.53 15.63
N PRO A 60 -6.08 -7.03 16.82
CA PRO A 60 -7.26 -7.89 16.99
C PRO A 60 -8.59 -7.25 16.57
N ASP A 61 -8.64 -5.92 16.49
CA ASP A 61 -9.77 -5.10 15.98
C ASP A 61 -9.64 -4.73 14.50
N HIS A 62 -8.77 -5.41 13.74
CA HIS A 62 -8.61 -5.31 12.29
C HIS A 62 -8.01 -4.00 11.74
N PHE A 63 -7.39 -3.16 12.58
CA PHE A 63 -6.63 -1.99 12.14
C PHE A 63 -5.17 -2.33 11.86
N PHE A 64 -4.53 -1.65 10.91
CA PHE A 64 -3.10 -1.82 10.65
C PHE A 64 -2.26 -1.25 11.78
N LYS A 65 -1.19 -1.97 12.14
CA LYS A 65 -0.11 -1.43 12.96
C LYS A 65 0.65 -0.41 12.11
N GLY A 66 0.74 0.82 12.62
CA GLY A 66 1.48 1.93 12.00
C GLY A 66 2.95 1.61 11.81
#